data_AF-A0A1E3H2W7-F1
#
_entry.id   AF-A0A1E3H2W7-F1
#
_cell.length_a   1.000
_cell.length_b   1.000
_cell.length_c   1.000
_cell.angle_alpha   90.00
_cell.angle_beta   90.00
_cell.angle_gamma   90.00
#
_symmetry.space_group_name_H-M   'P 1'
#
loop_
_entity.id
_entity.type
_entity.pdbx_description
1 polymer ?
#
loop_
_entity_poly.entity_id
_entity_poly.type
_entity_poly.pdbx_seq_one_letter_code
_entity_poly.pdbx_strand_id
1 'polypeptide(L)'
;MARRADSGEHYVIGLCDAILGRTAERQKRFAFLLGDPGRTGRRVRLPVDAWYADLALVIEYHERQHGEAVPHFDKPGRLTVSGVHRGEQRRRYDARRASMLPENGIALVVIRHDHLVVDPRGRLLR
;
A
#
# COMPACT_ATOMS: atom_id res chain seq x y z
N MET A 1 -14.66 12.03 -14.72
CA MET A 1 -13.92 10.88 -14.13
C MET A 1 -12.52 11.37 -13.79
N ALA A 2 -12.15 11.44 -12.51
CA ALA A 2 -10.80 11.86 -12.13
C ALA A 2 -9.78 10.80 -12.60
N ARG A 3 -8.75 11.25 -13.31
CA ARG A 3 -7.70 10.39 -13.89
C ARG A 3 -6.94 9.73 -12.72
N ARG A 4 -6.47 8.48 -12.86
CA ARG A 4 -5.60 7.83 -11.84
C ARG A 4 -4.37 8.66 -11.44
N ALA A 5 -3.97 9.63 -12.26
CA ALA A 5 -2.93 10.61 -11.99
C ALA A 5 -3.26 11.60 -10.85
N ASP A 6 -4.50 11.62 -10.35
CA ASP A 6 -4.97 12.47 -9.24
C ASP A 6 -5.02 11.75 -7.88
N SER A 7 -4.55 10.50 -7.75
CA SER A 7 -4.50 9.85 -6.43
C SER A 7 -3.41 10.43 -5.54
N GLY A 8 -3.65 10.46 -4.22
CA GLY A 8 -2.65 10.94 -3.27
C GLY A 8 -1.37 10.10 -3.35
N GLU A 9 -1.53 8.79 -3.57
CA GLU A 9 -0.42 7.87 -3.85
C GLU A 9 0.46 8.36 -5.00
N HIS A 10 -0.12 8.69 -6.15
CA HIS A 10 0.66 9.10 -7.31
C HIS A 10 1.47 10.38 -7.03
N TYR A 11 0.85 11.35 -6.36
CA TYR A 11 1.51 12.60 -5.97
C TYR A 11 2.66 12.37 -4.98
N VAL A 12 2.39 11.67 -3.86
CA VAL A 12 3.38 11.45 -2.80
C VAL A 12 4.56 10.65 -3.30
N ILE A 13 4.31 9.56 -4.03
CA ILE A 13 5.41 8.77 -4.58
C ILE A 13 6.16 9.57 -5.67
N GLY A 14 5.46 10.40 -6.46
CA GLY A 14 6.13 11.31 -7.41
C GLY A 14 7.07 12.32 -6.73
N LEU A 15 6.72 12.82 -5.55
CA LEU A 15 7.62 13.64 -4.73
C LEU A 15 8.83 12.83 -4.23
N CYS A 16 8.61 11.60 -3.78
CA CYS A 16 9.70 10.71 -3.38
C CYS A 16 10.67 10.44 -4.54
N ASP A 17 10.15 10.17 -5.74
CA ASP A 17 10.97 10.00 -6.94
C ASP A 17 11.87 11.23 -7.17
N ALA A 18 11.29 12.43 -7.08
CA ALA A 18 12.01 13.68 -7.27
C ALA A 18 13.08 13.93 -6.19
N ILE A 19 12.75 13.68 -4.92
CA ILE A 19 13.68 13.86 -3.78
C ILE A 19 14.84 12.86 -3.86
N LEU A 20 14.57 11.60 -4.23
CA LEU A 20 15.58 10.55 -4.35
C LEU A 20 16.35 10.65 -5.67
N GLY A 21 15.87 11.42 -6.65
CA GLY A 21 16.43 11.48 -8.00
C GLY A 21 16.36 10.12 -8.71
N ARG A 22 15.29 9.36 -8.48
CA ARG A 22 15.07 8.00 -9.02
C ARG A 22 13.60 7.84 -9.40
N THR A 23 13.32 6.93 -10.33
CA THR A 23 11.94 6.53 -10.67
C THR A 23 11.67 5.14 -10.14
N ALA A 24 10.72 5.00 -9.20
CA ALA A 24 10.39 3.70 -8.65
C ALA A 24 9.62 2.79 -9.62
N GLU A 25 9.82 1.47 -9.51
CA GLU A 25 8.94 0.47 -10.12
C GLU A 25 7.62 0.43 -9.34
N ARG A 26 6.54 0.92 -9.95
CA ARG A 26 5.21 0.99 -9.34
C ARG A 26 4.54 -0.38 -9.25
N GLN A 27 3.79 -0.63 -8.18
CA GLN A 27 3.03 -1.88 -7.99
C GLN A 27 3.88 -3.15 -8.11
N LYS A 28 5.17 -3.07 -7.73
CA LYS A 28 6.10 -4.20 -7.79
C LYS A 28 5.57 -5.39 -7.02
N ARG A 29 5.74 -6.60 -7.57
CA ARG A 29 5.32 -7.86 -6.94
C ARG A 29 6.50 -8.79 -6.74
N PHE A 30 6.97 -8.90 -5.50
CA PHE A 30 8.00 -9.86 -5.14
C PHE A 30 7.46 -11.29 -5.11
N ALA A 31 8.31 -12.27 -5.42
CA ALA A 31 7.92 -13.67 -5.39
C ALA A 31 7.65 -14.18 -3.97
N PHE A 32 8.40 -13.67 -2.98
CA PHE A 32 8.27 -14.04 -1.57
C PHE A 32 7.07 -13.38 -0.88
N LEU A 33 6.61 -12.21 -1.35
CA LEU A 33 5.55 -11.44 -0.70
C LEU A 33 4.16 -11.89 -1.16
N LEU A 34 3.59 -12.85 -0.43
CA LEU A 34 2.34 -13.52 -0.80
C LEU A 34 1.15 -13.15 0.11
N GLY A 35 -0.01 -13.05 -0.50
CA GLY A 35 -1.30 -12.90 0.17
C GLY A 35 -1.82 -14.22 0.75
N ASP A 36 -3.06 -14.17 1.22
CA ASP A 36 -3.73 -15.35 1.77
C ASP A 36 -3.97 -16.41 0.68
N PRO A 37 -3.92 -17.72 1.04
CA PRO A 37 -4.31 -18.77 0.12
C PRO A 37 -5.80 -18.66 -0.21
N GLY A 38 -6.12 -18.78 -1.50
CA GLY A 38 -7.49 -18.94 -1.96
C GLY A 38 -8.04 -20.34 -1.70
N ARG A 39 -9.30 -20.58 -2.06
CA ARG A 39 -9.98 -21.90 -1.89
C ARG A 39 -9.24 -23.07 -2.52
N THR A 40 -8.46 -22.82 -3.58
CA THR A 40 -7.66 -23.84 -4.29
C THR A 40 -6.22 -23.91 -3.80
N GLY A 41 -5.87 -23.23 -2.71
CA GLY A 41 -4.50 -23.11 -2.18
C GLY A 41 -3.63 -22.08 -2.92
N ARG A 42 -4.06 -21.58 -4.09
CA ARG A 42 -3.31 -20.56 -4.85
C ARG A 42 -3.19 -19.27 -4.07
N ARG A 43 -1.98 -18.69 -4.04
CA ARG A 43 -1.68 -17.39 -3.43
C ARG A 43 -1.42 -16.33 -4.51
N VAL A 44 -1.75 -15.09 -4.20
CA VAL A 44 -1.44 -13.93 -5.04
C VAL A 44 -0.24 -13.19 -4.48
N ARG A 45 0.64 -12.66 -5.35
CA ARG A 45 1.71 -11.76 -4.91
C ARG A 45 1.14 -10.41 -4.54
N LEU A 46 1.51 -9.87 -3.39
CA LEU A 46 1.05 -8.55 -2.96
C LEU A 46 1.86 -7.48 -3.71
N PRO A 47 1.21 -6.44 -4.27
CA PRO A 47 1.92 -5.30 -4.80
C PRO A 47 2.44 -4.41 -3.66
N VAL A 48 3.56 -3.74 -3.89
CA VAL A 48 4.02 -2.58 -3.13
C VAL A 48 3.89 -1.31 -3.97
N ASP A 49 3.61 -0.16 -3.37
CA ASP A 49 3.33 1.06 -4.14
C ASP A 49 4.55 1.50 -4.98
N ALA A 50 5.74 1.55 -4.38
CA ALA A 50 6.96 2.03 -5.01
C ALA A 50 8.21 1.24 -4.60
N TRP A 51 8.95 0.71 -5.59
CA TRP A 51 10.21 -0.02 -5.37
C TRP A 51 11.40 0.68 -6.03
N TYR A 52 12.41 1.01 -5.23
CA TYR A 52 13.69 1.60 -5.65
C TYR A 52 14.80 0.54 -5.51
N ALA A 53 15.12 -0.12 -6.62
CA ALA A 53 15.98 -1.30 -6.60
C ALA A 53 17.41 -1.04 -6.15
N ASP A 54 17.99 0.09 -6.58
CA ASP A 54 19.35 0.50 -6.26
C ASP A 54 19.52 0.93 -4.79
N LEU A 55 18.42 1.32 -4.14
CA LEU A 55 18.38 1.70 -2.73
C LEU A 55 17.93 0.57 -1.81
N ALA A 56 17.56 -0.59 -2.37
CA ALA A 56 16.86 -1.65 -1.67
C ALA A 56 15.69 -1.13 -0.80
N LEU A 57 14.90 -0.20 -1.34
CA LEU A 57 13.87 0.55 -0.61
C LEU A 57 12.48 0.41 -1.22
N VAL A 58 11.50 0.09 -0.37
CA VAL A 58 10.07 0.22 -0.67
C VAL A 58 9.49 1.42 0.06
N ILE A 59 8.69 2.22 -0.65
CA ILE A 59 7.85 3.27 -0.06
C ILE A 59 6.38 2.92 -0.32
N GLU A 60 5.57 2.92 0.74
CA GLU A 60 4.11 2.74 0.69
C GLU A 60 3.40 4.03 1.12
N TYR A 61 2.29 4.38 0.47
CA TYR A 61 1.45 5.52 0.87
C TYR A 61 0.08 5.06 1.38
N HIS A 62 -0.17 5.29 2.66
CA HIS A 62 -1.42 4.89 3.32
C HIS A 62 -2.42 6.06 3.36
N GLU A 63 -3.35 6.07 2.40
CA GLU A 63 -4.51 6.97 2.42
C GLU A 63 -5.42 6.74 3.64
N ARG A 64 -6.25 7.73 4.01
CA ARG A 64 -7.19 7.65 5.16
C ARG A 64 -7.96 6.34 5.31
N GLN A 65 -8.37 5.79 4.16
CA GLN A 65 -9.14 4.56 4.08
C GLN A 65 -8.35 3.30 4.48
N HIS A 66 -7.06 3.43 4.83
CA HIS A 66 -6.26 2.38 5.45
C HIS A 66 -6.30 2.41 7.00
N GLY A 67 -6.64 3.55 7.62
CA GLY A 67 -6.67 3.72 9.08
C GLY A 67 -8.08 3.74 9.69
N GLU A 68 -9.08 4.21 8.94
CA GLU A 68 -10.47 4.32 9.40
C GLU A 68 -11.33 3.25 8.72
N ALA A 69 -12.16 2.55 9.50
CA ALA A 69 -13.14 1.62 8.95
C ALA A 69 -14.19 2.43 8.17
N VAL A 70 -14.19 2.32 6.83
CA VAL A 70 -15.15 3.00 5.97
C VAL A 70 -16.13 1.96 5.45
N PRO A 71 -17.42 1.96 5.86
CA PRO A 71 -18.38 0.90 5.52
C PRO A 71 -18.50 0.60 4.03
N HIS A 72 -18.35 1.62 3.17
CA HIS A 72 -18.38 1.46 1.72
C HIS A 72 -17.17 0.68 1.15
N PHE A 73 -15.98 0.86 1.74
CA PHE A 73 -14.75 0.18 1.31
C PHE A 73 -14.51 -1.15 2.02
N ASP A 74 -14.90 -1.25 3.29
CA ASP A 74 -14.71 -2.46 4.09
C ASP A 74 -15.66 -3.58 3.72
N LYS A 75 -16.76 -3.24 3.02
CA LYS A 75 -17.82 -4.16 2.61
C LYS A 75 -18.17 -5.10 3.78
N PRO A 76 -18.66 -4.57 4.92
CA PRO A 76 -18.87 -5.35 6.13
C PRO A 76 -19.83 -6.53 5.92
N GLY A 77 -20.68 -6.52 4.88
CA GLY A 77 -21.51 -7.66 4.49
C GLY A 77 -20.84 -8.70 3.56
N ARG A 78 -19.55 -8.58 3.24
CA ARG A 78 -18.83 -9.50 2.34
C ARG A 78 -17.49 -9.92 2.94
N LEU A 79 -17.32 -11.23 3.10
CA LEU A 79 -16.04 -11.82 3.47
C LEU A 79 -15.09 -11.86 2.27
N THR A 80 -13.80 -11.64 2.53
CA THR A 80 -12.73 -11.89 1.57
C THR A 80 -12.54 -13.39 1.35
N VAL A 81 -11.68 -13.77 0.40
CA VAL A 81 -11.36 -15.18 0.13
C VAL A 81 -10.84 -15.94 1.36
N SER A 82 -10.26 -15.23 2.32
CA SER A 82 -9.76 -15.75 3.59
C SER A 82 -10.79 -15.72 4.73
N GLY A 83 -12.07 -15.43 4.45
CA GLY A 83 -13.13 -15.45 5.45
C GLY A 83 -13.14 -14.27 6.42
N VAL A 84 -12.33 -13.23 6.16
CA VAL A 84 -12.24 -12.01 6.97
C VAL A 84 -12.76 -10.79 6.23
N HIS A 85 -13.11 -9.71 6.94
CA HIS A 85 -13.48 -8.44 6.30
C HIS A 85 -12.28 -7.79 5.58
N ARG A 86 -12.57 -6.91 4.61
CA ARG A 86 -11.54 -6.30 3.76
C ARG A 86 -10.52 -5.48 4.56
N GLY A 87 -10.96 -4.75 5.59
CA GLY A 87 -10.07 -3.99 6.47
C GLY A 87 -9.11 -4.88 7.26
N GLU A 88 -9.56 -6.04 7.75
CA GLU A 88 -8.67 -6.99 8.44
C GLU A 88 -7.65 -7.61 7.49
N GLN A 89 -8.08 -7.96 6.27
CA GLN A 89 -7.17 -8.47 5.25
C GLN A 89 -6.09 -7.43 4.89
N ARG A 90 -6.45 -6.14 4.79
CA ARG A 90 -5.47 -5.05 4.58
C ARG A 90 -4.45 -5.00 5.72
N ARG A 91 -4.90 -4.97 6.98
CA ARG A 91 -4.01 -4.99 8.15
C ARG A 91 -3.04 -6.18 8.15
N ARG A 92 -3.52 -7.37 7.82
CA ARG A 92 -2.67 -8.58 7.69
C ARG A 92 -1.62 -8.43 6.59
N TYR A 93 -1.98 -7.81 5.47
CA TYR A 93 -1.06 -7.62 4.34
C TYR A 93 -0.03 -6.54 4.64
N ASP A 94 -0.42 -5.45 5.30
CA ASP A 94 0.49 -4.40 5.73
C ASP A 94 1.51 -4.94 6.75
N ALA A 95 1.06 -5.76 7.71
CA ALA A 95 1.95 -6.46 8.64
C ALA A 95 2.93 -7.41 7.94
N ARG A 96 2.49 -8.14 6.89
CA ARG A 96 3.39 -9.00 6.09
C ARG A 96 4.44 -8.19 5.36
N ARG A 97 4.11 -7.01 4.82
CA ARG A 97 5.11 -6.15 4.18
C ARG A 97 6.14 -5.68 5.20
N ALA A 98 5.68 -5.27 6.38
CA ALA A 98 6.52 -4.80 7.46
C ALA A 98 7.50 -5.87 7.99
N SER A 99 7.13 -7.16 7.94
CA SER A 99 8.05 -8.24 8.33
C SER A 99 8.91 -8.73 7.16
N MET A 100 8.30 -9.05 6.02
CA MET A 100 8.97 -9.79 4.95
C MET A 100 9.94 -8.91 4.15
N LEU A 101 9.69 -7.61 4.01
CA LEU A 101 10.61 -6.73 3.29
C LEU A 101 11.96 -6.63 4.03
N PRO A 102 12.01 -6.28 5.34
CA PRO A 102 13.26 -6.28 6.09
C PRO A 102 13.97 -7.64 6.14
N GLU A 103 13.23 -8.74 6.30
CA GLU A 103 13.79 -10.10 6.26
C GLU A 103 14.52 -10.42 4.95
N ASN A 104 14.14 -9.77 3.85
CA ASN A 104 14.75 -9.92 2.54
C ASN A 104 15.73 -8.77 2.21
N GLY A 105 16.20 -8.02 3.22
CA GLY A 105 17.18 -6.95 3.06
C GLY A 105 16.61 -5.69 2.41
N ILE A 106 15.29 -5.52 2.44
CA ILE A 106 14.59 -4.38 1.83
C ILE A 106 14.06 -3.46 2.93
N ALA A 107 14.49 -2.19 2.91
CA ALA A 107 13.94 -1.17 3.78
C ALA A 107 12.48 -0.85 3.41
N LEU A 108 11.64 -0.60 4.41
CA LEU A 108 10.25 -0.16 4.22
C LEU A 108 10.05 1.21 4.88
N VAL A 109 9.58 2.17 4.11
CA VAL A 109 9.08 3.46 4.60
C VAL A 109 7.58 3.54 4.32
N VAL A 110 6.80 3.87 5.35
CA VAL A 110 5.35 4.06 5.23
C VAL A 110 5.02 5.53 5.48
N ILE A 111 4.49 6.19 4.46
CA ILE A 111 3.98 7.56 4.56
C ILE A 111 2.47 7.48 4.73
N ARG A 112 1.95 7.97 5.83
CA ARG A 112 0.50 8.03 6.05
C ARG A 112 -0.02 9.41 5.64
N HIS A 113 -1.28 9.48 5.26
CA HIS A 113 -1.90 10.77 4.92
C HIS A 113 -1.77 11.83 6.04
N ASP A 114 -1.77 11.43 7.31
CA ASP A 114 -1.64 12.30 8.49
C ASP A 114 -0.19 12.75 8.77
N HIS A 115 0.78 12.23 8.02
CA HIS A 115 2.16 12.75 8.01
C HIS A 115 2.31 14.00 7.13
N LEU A 116 1.31 14.28 6.29
CA LEU A 116 1.30 15.38 5.33
C LEU A 116 0.19 16.37 5.67
N VAL A 117 0.29 17.58 5.13
CA VAL A 117 -0.73 18.60 5.33
C VAL A 117 -1.98 18.20 4.54
N VAL A 118 -3.10 18.04 5.25
CA VAL A 118 -4.38 17.60 4.69
C VAL A 118 -5.50 18.58 5.03
N ASP A 119 -6.51 18.65 4.17
CA ASP A 119 -7.75 19.38 4.45
C ASP A 119 -8.57 18.67 5.57
N PRO A 120 -9.64 19.28 6.11
CA PRO A 120 -10.50 18.63 7.11
C PRO A 120 -11.21 17.35 6.61
N ARG A 121 -11.23 17.12 5.29
CA ARG A 121 -11.72 15.89 4.65
C ARG A 121 -10.57 14.91 4.39
N GLY A 122 -9.37 15.20 4.90
CA GLY A 122 -8.17 14.38 4.85
C GLY A 122 -7.60 14.15 3.46
N ARG A 123 -7.86 15.07 2.53
CA ARG A 123 -7.21 15.11 1.22
C ARG A 123 -5.91 15.89 1.34
N LEU A 124 -4.87 15.45 0.64
CA LEU A 124 -3.61 16.17 0.57
C LEU A 124 -3.82 17.58 0.02
N LEU A 125 -3.27 18.56 0.73
CA LEU A 125 -3.09 19.92 0.22
C LEU A 125 -1.82 19.92 -0.64
N ARG A 126 -1.99 20.19 -1.94
CA ARG A 126 -0.96 20.11 -2.99
C ARG A 126 -0.78 21.44 -3.69
#